data_AF-A0AB35RUJ0-F1
#
_entry.id   AF-A0AB35RUJ0-F1
#
_cell.length_a   1.000
_cell.length_b   1.000
_cell.length_c   1.000
_cell.angle_alpha   90.00
_cell.angle_beta   90.00
_cell.angle_gamma   90.00
#
_symmetry.space_group_name_H-M   'P 1'
#
loop_
_entity.id
_entity.type
_entity.pdbx_description
1 polymer ?
#
loop_
_entity_poly.entity_id
_entity_poly.type
_entity_poly.pdbx_seq_one_letter_code
_entity_poly.pdbx_strand_id
1 'polypeptide(L)'
;MTAVVPLWVPVATALAGMGGALGSQFLSHYFAAGREKKAADKKLASERAYIGSQLMIILAGYRVQCHEFSRFPVKDDVVLPRPKAPDFSRVKGDWTVLDGVLQLRIHRLAFLRTQHNARLAAVHKEHGDGHAYLDVAFDVYQKLVGECDGIIQALGTLCALPSPWSLDE
;
A
#
# COMPACT_ATOMS: atom_id res chain seq x y z
N MET A 1 -70.53 -17.34 36.33
CA MET A 1 -69.92 -18.11 35.24
C MET A 1 -68.41 -17.91 35.33
N THR A 2 -67.69 -18.88 35.91
CA THR A 2 -66.23 -18.83 36.04
C THR A 2 -65.60 -19.29 34.73
N ALA A 3 -65.02 -18.36 33.97
CA ALA A 3 -64.31 -18.68 32.75
C ALA A 3 -63.04 -19.49 33.10
N VAL A 4 -63.08 -20.80 32.87
CA VAL A 4 -61.91 -21.66 32.98
C VAL A 4 -61.02 -21.35 31.79
N VAL A 5 -60.02 -20.50 31.98
CA VAL A 5 -59.01 -20.23 30.96
C VAL A 5 -58.20 -21.51 30.78
N PRO A 6 -58.18 -22.12 29.59
CA PRO A 6 -57.53 -23.40 29.39
C PRO A 6 -56.01 -23.25 29.56
N LEU A 7 -55.42 -24.13 30.37
CA LEU A 7 -54.03 -24.10 30.84
C LEU A 7 -52.98 -24.03 29.72
N TRP A 8 -53.34 -24.38 28.48
CA TRP A 8 -52.45 -24.31 27.32
C TRP A 8 -52.25 -22.88 26.80
N VAL A 9 -53.20 -21.95 27.04
CA VAL A 9 -53.13 -20.57 26.54
C VAL A 9 -52.00 -19.76 27.22
N PRO A 10 -51.82 -19.81 28.55
CA PRO A 10 -50.67 -19.18 29.21
C PRO A 10 -49.33 -19.79 28.80
N VAL A 11 -49.27 -21.11 28.59
CA VAL A 11 -48.05 -21.82 28.18
C VAL A 11 -47.62 -21.44 26.76
N ALA A 12 -48.57 -21.38 25.82
CA ALA A 12 -48.30 -20.97 24.45
C ALA A 12 -47.86 -19.50 24.38
N THR A 13 -48.48 -18.64 25.18
CA THR A 13 -48.14 -17.20 25.25
C THR A 13 -46.74 -17.00 25.84
N ALA A 14 -46.37 -17.76 26.87
CA ALA A 14 -45.04 -17.70 27.48
C ALA A 14 -43.93 -18.18 26.52
N LEU A 15 -44.16 -19.26 25.78
CA LEU A 15 -43.25 -19.77 24.76
C LEU A 15 -43.08 -18.81 23.58
N ALA A 16 -44.18 -18.22 23.10
CA ALA A 16 -44.14 -17.21 22.05
C ALA A 16 -43.43 -15.92 22.50
N GLY A 17 -43.63 -15.49 23.75
CA GLY A 17 -42.97 -14.33 24.33
C GLY A 17 -41.46 -14.53 24.52
N MET A 18 -41.02 -15.69 25.02
CA MET A 18 -39.60 -16.00 25.20
C MET A 18 -38.88 -16.27 23.86
N GLY A 19 -39.52 -16.99 22.93
CA GLY A 19 -38.98 -17.27 21.60
C GLY A 19 -38.87 -16.01 20.72
N GLY A 20 -39.85 -15.11 20.81
CA GLY A 20 -39.85 -13.83 20.10
C GLY A 20 -38.78 -12.85 20.62
N ALA A 21 -38.60 -12.77 21.93
CA ALA A 21 -37.60 -11.89 22.54
C ALA A 21 -36.16 -12.35 22.25
N LEU A 22 -35.86 -13.65 22.37
CA LEU A 22 -34.52 -14.18 22.11
C LEU A 22 -34.21 -14.25 20.61
N GLY A 23 -35.18 -14.62 19.77
CA GLY A 23 -35.01 -14.68 18.32
C GLY A 23 -34.80 -13.30 17.67
N SER A 24 -35.54 -12.27 18.11
CA SER A 24 -35.38 -10.90 17.61
C SER A 24 -34.06 -10.25 18.05
N GLN A 25 -33.58 -10.55 19.26
CA GLN A 25 -32.27 -10.11 19.74
C GLN A 25 -31.12 -10.77 18.98
N PHE A 26 -31.20 -12.07 18.70
CA PHE A 26 -30.20 -12.78 17.89
C PHE A 26 -30.12 -12.23 16.47
N LEU A 27 -31.27 -11.98 15.84
CA LEU A 27 -31.32 -11.39 14.51
C LEU A 27 -30.74 -9.97 14.50
N SER A 28 -31.04 -9.18 15.52
CA SER A 28 -30.49 -7.82 15.68
C SER A 28 -28.97 -7.83 15.87
N HIS A 29 -28.44 -8.74 16.68
CA HIS A 29 -26.99 -8.93 16.83
C HIS A 29 -26.34 -9.41 15.54
N TYR A 30 -26.98 -10.30 14.78
CA TYR A 30 -26.48 -10.76 13.49
C TYR A 30 -26.39 -9.63 12.46
N PHE A 31 -27.44 -8.80 12.35
CA PHE A 31 -27.42 -7.62 11.48
C PHE A 31 -26.45 -6.53 11.97
N ALA A 32 -26.29 -6.36 13.29
CA ALA A 32 -25.28 -5.46 13.86
C ALA A 32 -23.86 -5.93 13.50
N ALA A 33 -23.54 -7.20 13.75
CA ALA A 33 -22.25 -7.80 13.38
C ALA A 33 -21.99 -7.72 11.86
N GLY A 34 -23.01 -7.88 11.03
CA GLY A 34 -22.91 -7.70 9.58
C GLY A 34 -22.62 -6.25 9.15
N ARG A 35 -23.21 -5.26 9.83
CA ARG A 35 -22.91 -3.84 9.59
C ARG A 35 -21.54 -3.45 10.10
N GLU A 36 -21.12 -3.97 11.24
CA GLU A 36 -19.79 -3.75 11.82
C GLU A 36 -18.69 -4.30 10.90
N LYS A 37 -18.86 -5.52 10.37
CA LYS A 37 -17.93 -6.09 9.38
C LYS A 37 -17.85 -5.23 8.12
N LYS A 38 -18.99 -4.83 7.54
CA LYS A 38 -19.02 -3.96 6.37
C LYS A 38 -18.41 -2.58 6.62
N ALA A 39 -18.59 -2.03 7.82
CA ALA A 39 -17.98 -0.76 8.21
C ALA A 39 -16.46 -0.90 8.39
N ALA A 40 -16.01 -2.01 9.00
CA ALA A 40 -14.60 -2.34 9.13
C ALA A 40 -13.93 -2.55 7.77
N ASP A 41 -14.57 -3.27 6.84
CA ASP A 41 -14.06 -3.49 5.48
C ASP A 41 -13.95 -2.18 4.69
N LYS A 42 -14.97 -1.31 4.79
CA LYS A 42 -14.93 0.03 4.17
C LYS A 42 -13.81 0.89 4.76
N LYS A 43 -13.63 0.85 6.07
CA LYS A 43 -12.55 1.58 6.75
C LYS A 43 -11.19 1.07 6.28
N LEU A 44 -10.99 -0.24 6.24
CA LEU A 44 -9.77 -0.88 5.70
C LEU A 44 -9.51 -0.48 4.25
N ALA A 45 -10.54 -0.49 3.38
CA ALA A 45 -10.40 -0.07 1.99
C ALA A 45 -9.99 1.41 1.87
N SER A 46 -10.55 2.29 2.70
CA SER A 46 -10.19 3.70 2.74
C SER A 46 -8.76 3.93 3.24
N GLU A 47 -8.31 3.16 4.24
CA GLU A 47 -6.95 3.21 4.76
C GLU A 47 -5.93 2.67 3.74
N ARG A 48 -6.28 1.59 3.01
CA ARG A 48 -5.51 1.07 1.87
C ARG A 48 -5.31 2.12 0.78
N ALA A 49 -6.38 2.80 0.39
CA ALA A 49 -6.31 3.85 -0.63
C ALA A 49 -5.50 5.07 -0.15
N TYR A 50 -5.62 5.45 1.12
CA TYR A 50 -4.90 6.58 1.70
C TYR A 50 -3.38 6.36 1.76
N ILE A 51 -2.95 5.17 2.20
CA ILE A 51 -1.52 4.82 2.26
C ILE A 51 -0.99 4.57 0.86
N GLY A 52 -1.75 3.83 0.04
CA GLY A 52 -1.39 3.50 -1.34
C GLY A 52 -1.14 4.73 -2.19
N SER A 53 -2.01 5.74 -2.12
CA SER A 53 -1.86 6.99 -2.90
C SER A 53 -0.62 7.79 -2.51
N GLN A 54 -0.35 7.98 -1.21
CA GLN A 54 0.86 8.64 -0.74
C GLN A 54 2.12 7.91 -1.18
N LEU A 55 2.12 6.58 -1.03
CA LEU A 55 3.25 5.75 -1.37
C LEU A 55 3.51 5.76 -2.88
N MET A 56 2.47 5.65 -3.71
CA MET A 56 2.55 5.75 -5.17
C MET A 56 3.16 7.08 -5.62
N ILE A 57 2.78 8.21 -5.01
CA ILE A 57 3.34 9.53 -5.35
C ILE A 57 4.83 9.61 -5.00
N ILE A 58 5.23 9.12 -3.81
CA ILE A 58 6.64 9.12 -3.39
C ILE A 58 7.49 8.24 -4.32
N LEU A 59 6.98 7.05 -4.67
CA LEU A 59 7.64 6.14 -5.62
C LEU A 59 7.72 6.72 -7.03
N ALA A 60 6.65 7.37 -7.52
CA ALA A 60 6.63 8.01 -8.83
C ALA A 60 7.66 9.16 -8.91
N GLY A 61 7.71 10.02 -7.88
CA GLY A 61 8.71 11.08 -7.81
C GLY A 61 10.14 10.56 -7.73
N TYR A 62 10.37 9.46 -7.00
CA TYR A 62 11.68 8.81 -6.95
C TYR A 62 12.07 8.16 -8.29
N ARG A 63 11.12 7.51 -8.96
CA ARG A 63 11.31 6.90 -10.28
C ARG A 63 11.74 7.94 -11.31
N VAL A 64 11.10 9.13 -11.34
CA VAL A 64 11.47 10.21 -12.27
C VAL A 64 12.90 10.67 -12.04
N GLN A 65 13.30 10.88 -10.79
CA GLN A 65 14.67 11.26 -10.45
C GLN A 65 15.69 10.19 -10.85
N CYS A 66 15.35 8.91 -10.67
CA CYS A 66 16.22 7.80 -11.09
C CYS A 66 16.33 7.71 -12.62
N HIS A 67 15.23 7.90 -13.33
CA HIS A 67 15.22 7.89 -14.79
C HIS A 67 16.02 9.06 -15.37
N GLU A 68 15.85 10.26 -14.83
CA GLU A 68 16.62 11.45 -15.23
C GLU A 68 18.12 11.24 -14.98
N PHE A 69 18.49 10.75 -13.79
CA PHE A 69 19.88 10.47 -13.46
C PHE A 69 20.48 9.35 -14.32
N SER A 70 19.70 8.33 -14.70
CA SER A 70 20.18 7.27 -15.59
C SER A 70 20.59 7.81 -16.96
N ARG A 71 19.82 8.77 -17.50
CA ARG A 71 20.07 9.37 -18.82
C ARG A 71 21.16 10.44 -18.79
N PHE A 72 21.20 11.22 -17.73
CA PHE A 72 22.13 12.34 -17.59
C PHE A 72 22.82 12.30 -16.22
N PRO A 73 23.74 11.34 -15.97
CA PRO A 73 24.45 11.25 -14.70
C PRO A 73 25.50 12.36 -14.53
N VAL A 74 25.91 12.97 -15.65
CA VAL A 74 26.96 13.98 -15.76
C VAL A 74 26.41 15.15 -16.56
N LYS A 75 26.67 16.36 -16.09
CA LYS A 75 26.36 17.61 -16.79
C LYS A 75 27.57 18.53 -16.72
N ASP A 76 28.01 19.07 -17.85
CA ASP A 76 29.18 19.97 -17.94
C ASP A 76 30.43 19.37 -17.26
N ASP A 77 30.71 18.09 -17.52
CA ASP A 77 31.79 17.28 -16.90
C ASP A 77 31.73 17.12 -15.37
N VAL A 78 30.64 17.57 -14.74
CA VAL A 78 30.38 17.41 -13.31
C VAL A 78 29.35 16.31 -13.08
N VAL A 79 29.69 15.36 -12.20
CA VAL A 79 28.75 14.32 -11.75
C VAL A 79 27.63 14.97 -10.95
N LEU A 80 26.38 14.76 -11.39
CA LEU A 80 25.22 15.31 -10.69
C LEU A 80 25.04 14.67 -9.31
N PRO A 81 24.43 15.38 -8.35
CA PRO A 81 24.10 14.81 -7.06
C PRO A 81 23.12 13.64 -7.24
N ARG A 82 23.43 12.52 -6.60
CA ARG A 82 22.64 11.29 -6.71
C ARG A 82 21.21 11.50 -6.17
N PRO A 83 20.19 10.81 -6.74
CA PRO A 83 18.83 10.84 -6.25
C PRO A 83 18.75 10.54 -4.75
N LYS A 84 18.04 11.40 -4.01
CA LYS A 84 17.81 11.23 -2.56
C LYS A 84 16.95 10.00 -2.31
N ALA A 85 17.10 9.39 -1.13
CA ALA A 85 16.24 8.29 -0.72
C ALA A 85 14.76 8.74 -0.78
N PRO A 86 13.84 7.90 -1.23
CA PRO A 86 12.42 8.14 -0.97
C PRO A 86 12.20 8.17 0.54
N ASP A 87 11.63 9.27 1.03
CA ASP A 87 11.36 9.47 2.46
C ASP A 87 10.01 8.84 2.82
N PHE A 88 10.04 7.55 3.13
CA PHE A 88 8.85 6.80 3.54
C PHE A 88 8.31 7.22 4.91
N SER A 89 9.08 7.97 5.71
CA SER A 89 8.64 8.51 7.01
C SER A 89 7.48 9.52 6.87
N ARG A 90 7.31 10.09 5.68
CA ARG A 90 6.22 11.02 5.35
C ARG A 90 4.89 10.32 5.14
N VAL A 91 4.90 9.00 4.91
CA VAL A 91 3.68 8.23 4.68
C VAL A 91 2.94 8.11 6.00
N LYS A 92 1.74 8.68 6.06
CA LYS A 92 0.84 8.56 7.20
C LYS A 92 -0.09 7.37 7.00
N GLY A 93 -0.22 6.54 8.03
CA GLY A 93 -1.18 5.44 8.10
C GLY A 93 -0.59 4.16 8.68
N ASP A 94 -1.43 3.14 8.79
CA ASP A 94 -1.06 1.83 9.30
C ASP A 94 -0.45 0.93 8.20
N TRP A 95 0.84 0.65 8.30
CA TRP A 95 1.56 -0.19 7.35
C TRP A 95 1.06 -1.64 7.32
N THR A 96 0.43 -2.13 8.40
CA THR A 96 -0.11 -3.50 8.48
C THR A 96 -1.22 -3.78 7.46
N VAL A 97 -1.78 -2.72 6.90
CA VAL A 97 -2.84 -2.76 5.89
C VAL A 97 -2.31 -3.20 4.51
N LEU A 98 -1.00 -3.07 4.26
CA LEU A 98 -0.31 -3.53 3.06
C LEU A 98 0.14 -4.99 3.21
N ASP A 99 0.19 -5.72 2.09
CA ASP A 99 0.73 -7.07 2.06
C ASP A 99 2.21 -7.12 2.47
N GLY A 100 2.60 -8.16 3.20
CA GLY A 100 3.94 -8.31 3.75
C GLY A 100 5.02 -8.40 2.67
N VAL A 101 4.71 -8.99 1.51
CA VAL A 101 5.63 -9.03 0.36
C VAL A 101 5.86 -7.62 -0.19
N LEU A 102 4.80 -6.80 -0.25
CA LEU A 102 4.90 -5.43 -0.74
C LEU A 102 5.74 -4.56 0.20
N GLN A 103 5.52 -4.68 1.52
CA GLN A 103 6.35 -4.03 2.53
C GLN A 103 7.82 -4.43 2.37
N LEU A 104 8.10 -5.72 2.22
CA LEU A 104 9.46 -6.22 2.00
C LEU A 104 10.08 -5.64 0.73
N ARG A 105 9.33 -5.55 -0.38
CA ARG A 105 9.82 -4.95 -1.64
C ARG A 105 10.15 -3.47 -1.47
N ILE A 106 9.35 -2.72 -0.73
CA ILE A 106 9.60 -1.30 -0.43
C ILE A 106 10.87 -1.14 0.42
N HIS A 107 11.03 -1.94 1.47
CA HIS A 107 12.26 -1.92 2.28
C HIS A 107 13.50 -2.37 1.50
N ARG A 108 13.34 -3.37 0.62
CA ARG A 108 14.40 -3.85 -0.27
C ARG A 108 14.87 -2.75 -1.22
N LEU A 109 13.99 -1.84 -1.65
CA LEU A 109 14.36 -0.73 -2.52
C LEU A 109 15.39 0.21 -1.87
N ALA A 110 15.23 0.50 -0.56
CA ALA A 110 16.21 1.27 0.20
C ALA A 110 17.57 0.56 0.30
N PHE A 111 17.56 -0.77 0.44
CA PHE A 111 18.76 -1.60 0.45
C PHE A 111 19.47 -1.61 -0.91
N LEU A 112 18.73 -1.88 -2.00
CA LEU A 112 19.26 -1.90 -3.37
C LEU A 112 19.92 -0.57 -3.73
N ARG A 113 19.28 0.56 -3.39
CA ARG A 113 19.89 1.89 -3.57
C ARG A 113 21.25 2.00 -2.88
N THR A 114 21.37 1.53 -1.64
CA THR A 114 22.63 1.60 -0.88
C THR A 114 23.72 0.78 -1.56
N GLN A 115 23.39 -0.44 -2.00
CA GLN A 115 24.30 -1.31 -2.74
C GLN A 115 24.75 -0.69 -4.07
N HIS A 116 23.80 -0.12 -4.81
CA HIS A 116 24.02 0.57 -6.08
C HIS A 116 24.91 1.81 -5.94
N ASN A 117 24.68 2.62 -4.90
CA ASN A 117 25.51 3.78 -4.57
C ASN A 117 26.95 3.38 -4.23
N ALA A 118 27.15 2.25 -3.55
CA ALA A 118 28.48 1.73 -3.24
C ALA A 118 29.20 1.28 -4.52
N ARG A 119 28.50 0.56 -5.41
CA ARG A 119 29.05 0.13 -6.71
C ARG A 119 29.47 1.33 -7.57
N LEU A 120 28.63 2.35 -7.67
CA LEU A 120 28.94 3.59 -8.41
C LEU A 120 30.13 4.35 -7.80
N ALA A 121 30.25 4.39 -6.48
CA ALA A 121 31.39 5.00 -5.81
C ALA A 121 32.70 4.24 -6.07
N ALA A 122 32.64 2.91 -6.17
CA ALA A 122 33.80 2.09 -6.52
C ALA A 122 34.28 2.36 -7.96
N VAL A 123 33.37 2.33 -8.94
CA VAL A 123 33.68 2.59 -10.35
C VAL A 123 34.26 3.99 -10.55
N HIS A 124 33.69 5.00 -9.89
CA HIS A 124 34.21 6.36 -9.97
C HIS A 124 35.64 6.49 -9.41
N LYS A 125 35.98 5.76 -8.35
CA LYS A 125 37.33 5.75 -7.77
C LYS A 125 38.33 4.97 -8.62
N GLU A 126 37.88 3.88 -9.25
CA GLU A 126 38.75 2.91 -9.89
C GLU A 126 39.07 3.29 -11.34
N HIS A 127 38.09 3.81 -12.08
CA HIS A 127 38.26 3.99 -13.53
C HIS A 127 38.58 5.42 -13.95
N GLY A 128 38.15 6.47 -13.22
CA GLY A 128 38.40 7.88 -13.59
C GLY A 128 37.84 8.32 -14.96
N ASP A 129 37.52 7.36 -15.83
CA ASP A 129 36.92 7.49 -17.15
C ASP A 129 35.42 7.71 -17.00
N GLY A 130 34.97 8.82 -17.58
CA GLY A 130 33.56 9.21 -17.60
C GLY A 130 32.68 8.18 -18.30
N HIS A 131 33.18 7.47 -19.33
CA HIS A 131 32.36 6.53 -20.11
C HIS A 131 31.96 5.29 -19.30
N ALA A 132 32.92 4.66 -18.61
CA ALA A 132 32.63 3.51 -17.74
C ALA A 132 31.68 3.88 -16.58
N TYR A 133 31.77 5.12 -16.08
CA TYR A 133 30.86 5.63 -15.07
C TYR A 133 29.43 5.80 -15.61
N LEU A 134 29.28 6.35 -16.81
CA LEU A 134 27.98 6.57 -17.46
C LEU A 134 27.23 5.26 -17.71
N ASP A 135 27.89 4.25 -18.27
CA ASP A 135 27.26 2.95 -18.55
C ASP A 135 26.79 2.24 -17.28
N VAL A 136 27.61 2.26 -16.22
CA VAL A 136 27.23 1.65 -14.94
C VAL A 136 26.10 2.44 -14.28
N ALA A 137 26.13 3.78 -14.34
CA ALA A 137 25.04 4.61 -13.81
C ALA A 137 23.72 4.34 -14.53
N PHE A 138 23.75 4.24 -15.86
CA PHE A 138 22.58 3.91 -16.65
C PHE A 138 21.99 2.55 -16.24
N ASP A 139 22.79 1.46 -16.26
CA ASP A 139 22.31 0.10 -15.91
C ASP A 139 21.73 0.04 -14.49
N VAL A 140 22.43 0.64 -13.53
CA VAL A 140 22.06 0.60 -12.12
C VAL A 140 20.73 1.34 -11.86
N TYR A 141 20.59 2.57 -12.36
CA TYR A 141 19.39 3.35 -12.12
C TYR A 141 18.21 2.90 -12.97
N GLN A 142 18.45 2.33 -14.17
CA GLN A 142 17.39 1.73 -14.97
C GLN A 142 16.78 0.50 -14.28
N LYS A 143 17.60 -0.34 -13.63
CA LYS A 143 17.11 -1.44 -12.79
C LYS A 143 16.24 -0.96 -11.64
N LEU A 144 16.65 0.14 -11.01
CA LEU A 144 15.88 0.74 -9.91
C LEU A 144 14.54 1.32 -10.37
N VAL A 145 14.51 1.93 -11.56
CA VAL A 145 13.26 2.37 -12.22
C VAL A 145 12.32 1.18 -12.46
N GLY A 146 12.85 0.05 -12.95
CA GLY A 146 12.05 -1.16 -13.15
C GLY A 146 11.46 -1.72 -11.84
N GLU A 147 12.22 -1.72 -10.75
CA GLU A 147 11.71 -2.12 -9.44
C GLU A 147 10.64 -1.16 -8.90
N CYS A 148 10.81 0.17 -9.10
CA CYS A 148 9.78 1.16 -8.80
C CYS A 148 8.48 0.89 -9.56
N ASP A 149 8.57 0.65 -10.88
CA ASP A 149 7.41 0.38 -11.73
C ASP A 149 6.66 -0.89 -11.28
N GLY A 150 7.40 -1.95 -10.94
CA GLY A 150 6.81 -3.17 -10.40
C GLY A 150 6.11 -2.99 -9.05
N ILE A 151 6.61 -2.09 -8.18
CA ILE A 151 5.96 -1.76 -6.90
C ILE A 151 4.72 -0.89 -7.13
N ILE A 152 4.80 0.11 -8.01
CA ILE A 152 3.67 0.99 -8.36
C ILE A 152 2.51 0.18 -8.95
N GLN A 153 2.80 -0.78 -9.85
CA GLN A 153 1.78 -1.65 -10.43
C GLN A 153 1.11 -2.52 -9.35
N ALA A 154 1.90 -3.13 -8.47
CA ALA A 154 1.37 -3.94 -7.38
C ALA A 154 0.49 -3.11 -6.42
N LEU A 155 0.92 -1.90 -6.07
CA LEU A 155 0.13 -0.96 -5.28
C LEU A 155 -1.18 -0.58 -5.97
N GLY A 156 -1.14 -0.28 -7.27
CA GLY A 156 -2.33 0.02 -8.06
C GLY A 156 -3.36 -1.11 -8.02
N THR A 157 -2.91 -2.36 -8.19
CA THR A 157 -3.79 -3.54 -8.12
C THR A 157 -4.37 -3.80 -6.74
N LEU A 158 -3.57 -3.61 -5.67
CA LEU A 158 -4.00 -3.90 -4.29
C LEU A 158 -4.90 -2.80 -3.71
N CYS A 159 -4.62 -1.54 -4.05
CA CYS A 159 -5.36 -0.38 -3.55
C CYS A 159 -6.48 0.06 -4.50
N ALA A 160 -6.66 -0.61 -5.64
CA ALA A 160 -7.59 -0.22 -6.71
C ALA A 160 -7.40 1.25 -7.16
N LEU A 161 -6.14 1.68 -7.24
CA LEU A 161 -5.77 3.04 -7.62
C LEU A 161 -5.34 3.08 -9.09
N PRO A 162 -5.69 4.15 -9.83
CA PRO A 162 -5.20 4.36 -11.18
C PRO A 162 -3.68 4.59 -11.17
N SER A 163 -3.05 4.36 -12.33
CA SER A 163 -1.64 4.67 -12.53
C SER A 163 -1.39 6.16 -12.23
N PRO A 164 -0.28 6.53 -11.57
CA PRO A 164 0.03 7.93 -11.32
C PRO A 164 0.23 8.72 -12.63
N TRP A 165 0.51 8.03 -13.74
CA TRP A 165 0.75 8.62 -15.06
C TRP A 165 -0.52 8.78 -15.90
N SER A 166 -1.65 8.20 -15.47
CA SER A 166 -2.92 8.27 -16.20
C SER A 166 -3.91 9.29 -15.61
N LEU A 167 -3.45 10.12 -14.66
CA LEU A 167 -4.25 11.16 -14.02
C LEU A 167 -4.10 12.53 -14.69
N ASP A 168 -3.19 12.64 -15.67
CA ASP A 168 -2.90 13.86 -16.43
C ASP A 168 -3.67 13.94 -17.78
N GLU A 169 -4.55 12.96 -18.06
CA GLU A 169 -5.53 12.98 -19.18
C GLU A 169 -6.91 13.47 -18.71
#